data_AF-A0A096FNX7-F1
#
_entry.id   AF-A0A096FNX7-F1
#
_cell.length_a   1.000
_cell.length_b   1.000
_cell.length_c   1.000
_cell.angle_alpha   90.00
_cell.angle_beta   90.00
_cell.angle_gamma   90.00
#
_symmetry.space_group_name_H-M   'P 1'
#
loop_
_entity.id
_entity.type
_entity.pdbx_description
1 polymer ?
#
loop_
_entity_poly.entity_id
_entity_poly.type
_entity_poly.pdbx_seq_one_letter_code
_entity_poly.pdbx_strand_id
1 'polypeptide(L)'
;TVTASLMLRKLGSYPRQNGLAVALRELGRIERTLFILDWLQSVELRRRVQAGLNKGEARNALARAVFFNRLGEIRDRSFEQQRYRASGLNLVTAAIVLWNTAYLERATNALNGHGKPVDETLFQYLSPLGWEHINLTGDYLWRSSTKVGAGKFRPLRPLPPA
;
A
#
# COMPACT_ATOMS: atom_id res chain seq x y z
N THR A 1 1.96 22.03 26.15
CA THR A 1 1.95 20.62 25.67
C THR A 1 3.30 20.32 25.04
N VAL A 2 3.93 19.19 25.37
CA VAL A 2 5.27 18.83 24.84
C VAL A 2 5.10 17.83 23.71
N THR A 3 5.83 18.01 22.60
CA THR A 3 5.80 17.08 21.46
C THR A 3 6.56 15.80 21.78
N ALA A 4 6.05 14.66 21.31
CA ALA A 4 6.68 13.35 21.48
C ALA A 4 8.12 13.33 20.94
N SER A 5 8.40 14.08 19.86
CA SER A 5 9.75 14.22 19.28
C SER A 5 10.73 14.89 20.24
N LEU A 6 10.29 15.91 20.99
CA LEU A 6 11.12 16.60 21.98
C LEU A 6 11.41 15.69 23.19
N MET A 7 10.41 14.93 23.64
CA MET A 7 10.58 13.91 24.69
C MET A 7 11.58 12.84 24.27
N LEU A 8 11.43 12.24 23.08
CA LEU A 8 12.35 11.21 22.57
C LEU A 8 13.78 11.75 22.44
N ARG A 9 13.95 12.98 21.95
CA ARG A 9 15.26 13.64 21.86
C ARG A 9 15.91 13.82 23.23
N LYS A 10 15.13 14.21 24.25
CA LYS A 10 15.62 14.37 25.64
C LYS A 10 15.92 13.03 26.32
N LEU A 11 15.13 11.99 26.03
CA LEU A 11 15.36 10.65 26.56
C LEU A 11 16.63 10.01 25.96
N GLY A 12 16.88 10.25 24.66
CA GLY A 12 18.04 9.76 23.93
C GLY A 12 19.33 10.57 24.12
N SER A 13 19.27 11.78 24.68
CA SER A 13 20.46 12.64 24.87
C SER A 13 21.41 12.16 25.98
N TYR A 14 21.03 11.17 26.78
CA TYR A 14 21.84 10.62 27.88
C TYR A 14 22.32 9.20 27.52
N PRO A 15 23.58 9.03 27.09
CA PRO A 15 23.97 7.83 26.32
C PRO A 15 23.99 6.51 27.10
N ARG A 16 24.02 6.49 28.44
CA ARG A 16 24.24 5.24 29.19
C ARG A 16 23.48 5.04 30.51
N GLN A 17 22.68 5.99 31.00
CA GLN A 17 22.11 5.90 32.37
C GLN A 17 20.72 6.54 32.56
N ASN A 18 19.96 6.78 31.50
CA ASN A 18 18.59 7.28 31.69
C ASN A 18 17.67 6.14 32.18
N GLY A 19 17.58 5.98 33.50
CA GLY A 19 16.75 4.96 34.16
C GLY A 19 15.28 5.04 33.75
N LEU A 20 14.76 6.24 33.46
CA LEU A 20 13.40 6.42 32.96
C LEU A 20 13.25 5.91 31.52
N ALA A 21 14.25 6.14 30.65
CA ALA A 21 14.25 5.56 29.30
C ALA A 21 14.41 4.03 29.31
N VAL A 22 15.06 3.46 30.33
CA VAL A 22 15.12 2.00 30.53
C VAL A 22 13.77 1.49 31.01
N ALA A 23 13.17 2.10 32.04
CA ALA A 23 11.85 1.72 32.55
C ALA A 23 10.76 1.77 31.46
N LEU A 24 10.75 2.82 30.62
CA LEU A 24 9.82 2.93 29.48
C LEU A 24 10.07 1.83 28.43
N ARG A 25 11.33 1.42 28.22
CA ARG A 25 11.66 0.30 27.32
C ARG A 25 11.18 -1.03 27.88
N GLU A 26 11.36 -1.28 29.17
CA GLU A 26 10.86 -2.50 29.82
C GLU A 26 9.33 -2.54 29.79
N LEU A 27 8.66 -1.41 30.05
CA LEU A 27 7.20 -1.32 29.90
C LEU A 27 6.76 -1.69 28.47
N GLY A 28 7.44 -1.16 27.44
CA GLY A 28 7.16 -1.55 26.06
C GLY A 28 7.44 -3.03 25.74
N ARG A 29 8.38 -3.67 26.44
CA ARG A 29 8.61 -5.13 26.32
C ARG A 29 7.51 -5.95 26.97
N ILE A 30 6.94 -5.49 28.09
CA ILE A 30 5.79 -6.14 28.73
C ILE A 30 4.60 -6.11 27.77
N GLU A 31 4.25 -4.92 27.25
CA GLU A 31 3.16 -4.77 26.26
C GLU A 31 3.38 -5.64 25.01
N ARG A 32 4.61 -5.67 24.48
CA ARG A 32 4.94 -6.55 23.35
C ARG A 32 4.74 -8.03 23.71
N THR A 33 5.16 -8.46 24.90
CA THR A 33 5.02 -9.85 25.34
C THR A 33 3.55 -10.22 25.48
N LEU A 34 2.74 -9.38 26.13
CA LEU A 34 1.30 -9.59 26.25
C LEU A 34 0.64 -9.70 24.88
N PHE A 35 0.94 -8.77 23.97
CA PHE A 35 0.44 -8.83 22.59
C PHE A 35 0.84 -10.13 21.86
N ILE A 36 2.09 -10.59 22.01
CA ILE A 36 2.54 -11.84 21.38
C ILE A 36 1.78 -13.04 21.94
N LEU A 37 1.55 -13.08 23.26
CA LEU A 37 0.76 -14.14 23.89
C LEU A 37 -0.68 -14.16 23.36
N ASP A 38 -1.33 -12.99 23.29
CA ASP A 38 -2.67 -12.85 22.71
C ASP A 38 -2.70 -13.28 21.23
N TRP A 39 -1.69 -12.90 20.46
CA TRP A 39 -1.57 -13.24 19.03
C TRP A 39 -1.34 -14.74 18.79
N LEU A 40 -0.62 -15.41 19.69
CA LEU A 40 -0.43 -16.87 19.63
C LEU A 40 -1.73 -17.62 19.97
N GLN A 41 -2.53 -17.10 20.91
CA GLN A 41 -3.74 -17.75 21.39
C GLN A 41 -4.99 -17.45 20.54
N SER A 42 -5.11 -16.25 19.96
CA SER A 42 -6.27 -15.87 19.14
C SER A 42 -6.00 -15.97 17.63
N VAL A 43 -6.78 -16.80 16.95
CA VAL A 43 -6.76 -16.92 15.48
C VAL A 43 -7.34 -15.67 14.82
N GLU A 44 -8.34 -15.05 15.42
CA GLU A 44 -9.01 -13.85 14.93
C GLU A 44 -8.05 -12.66 14.93
N LEU A 45 -7.31 -12.47 16.04
CA LEU A 45 -6.28 -11.43 16.14
C LEU A 45 -5.20 -11.65 15.08
N ARG A 46 -4.73 -12.89 14.91
CA ARG A 46 -3.73 -13.24 13.89
C ARG A 46 -4.23 -12.93 12.49
N ARG A 47 -5.45 -13.32 12.14
CA ARG A 47 -6.06 -13.03 10.82
C ARG A 47 -6.15 -11.52 10.56
N ARG A 48 -6.57 -10.74 11.57
CA ARG A 48 -6.65 -9.28 11.46
C ARG A 48 -5.28 -8.63 11.26
N VAL A 49 -4.28 -9.06 12.04
CA VAL A 49 -2.89 -8.59 11.90
C VAL A 49 -2.34 -8.95 10.53
N GLN A 50 -2.52 -10.21 10.09
CA GLN A 50 -2.05 -10.66 8.79
C GLN A 50 -2.73 -9.91 7.64
N ALA A 51 -4.03 -9.63 7.73
CA ALA A 51 -4.72 -8.82 6.72
C ALA A 51 -4.13 -7.39 6.62
N GLY A 52 -3.76 -6.79 7.76
CA GLY A 52 -3.05 -5.51 7.79
C GLY A 52 -1.65 -5.59 7.18
N LEU A 53 -0.88 -6.63 7.53
CA LEU A 53 0.45 -6.88 6.99
C LEU A 53 0.41 -7.11 5.47
N ASN A 54 -0.49 -7.97 4.99
CA ASN A 54 -0.66 -8.25 3.57
C ASN A 54 -0.98 -6.98 2.77
N LYS A 55 -1.80 -6.06 3.31
CA LYS A 55 -2.06 -4.75 2.68
C LYS A 55 -0.78 -3.92 2.56
N GLY A 56 0.02 -3.87 3.62
CA GLY A 56 1.30 -3.16 3.62
C GLY A 56 2.31 -3.77 2.65
N GLU A 57 2.44 -5.10 2.66
CA GLU A 57 3.32 -5.84 1.76
C GLU A 57 2.93 -5.68 0.30
N ALA A 58 1.65 -5.80 -0.03
CA ALA A 58 1.14 -5.58 -1.38
C ALA A 58 1.41 -4.16 -1.87
N ARG A 59 1.20 -3.13 -1.02
CA ARG A 59 1.54 -1.75 -1.35
C ARG A 59 3.04 -1.57 -1.57
N ASN A 60 3.87 -2.18 -0.73
CA ASN A 60 5.33 -2.12 -0.88
C ASN A 60 5.80 -2.85 -2.13
N ALA A 61 5.17 -3.97 -2.48
CA ALA A 61 5.46 -4.71 -3.71
C ALA A 61 5.10 -3.91 -4.95
N LEU A 62 3.93 -3.24 -4.97
CA LEU A 62 3.56 -2.30 -6.02
C LEU A 62 4.57 -1.15 -6.12
N ALA A 63 4.91 -0.53 -4.99
CA ALA A 63 5.88 0.57 -4.97
C ALA A 63 7.25 0.15 -5.51
N ARG A 64 7.71 -1.08 -5.19
CA ARG A 64 8.95 -1.64 -5.76
C ARG A 64 8.84 -1.90 -7.25
N ALA A 65 7.70 -2.39 -7.73
CA ALA A 65 7.47 -2.61 -9.15
C ALA A 65 7.47 -1.29 -9.94
N VAL A 66 6.84 -0.24 -9.40
CA VAL A 66 6.87 1.11 -9.99
C VAL A 66 8.29 1.70 -9.91
N PHE A 67 8.98 1.49 -8.79
CA PHE A 67 10.35 1.96 -8.57
C PHE A 67 11.39 0.90 -8.95
N PHE A 68 11.25 0.33 -10.15
CA PHE A 68 12.06 -0.80 -10.64
C PHE A 68 13.55 -0.46 -10.81
N ASN A 69 13.90 0.82 -11.02
CA ASN A 69 15.28 1.22 -11.21
C ASN A 69 16.05 1.31 -9.87
N ARG A 70 17.34 0.97 -9.89
CA ARG A 70 18.23 0.99 -8.70
C ARG A 70 17.74 0.14 -7.51
N LEU A 71 17.08 -1.00 -7.77
CA LEU A 71 16.61 -1.93 -6.74
C LEU A 71 15.65 -1.30 -5.71
N GLY A 72 14.98 -0.22 -6.06
CA GLY A 72 14.09 0.48 -5.15
C GLY A 72 14.78 1.43 -4.16
N GLU A 73 16.08 1.71 -4.33
CA GLU A 73 16.84 2.58 -3.43
C GLU A 73 16.90 4.05 -3.89
N ILE A 74 16.58 4.95 -2.97
CA ILE A 74 16.71 6.40 -3.19
C ILE A 74 18.13 6.84 -2.78
N ARG A 75 19.03 6.93 -3.77
CA ARG A 75 20.42 7.37 -3.59
C ARG A 75 20.67 8.85 -3.97
N ASP A 76 19.68 9.73 -3.79
CA ASP A 76 19.94 11.17 -4.04
C ASP A 76 20.85 11.76 -2.99
N ARG A 77 21.63 12.77 -3.42
CA ARG A 77 22.57 13.47 -2.56
C ARG A 77 21.89 14.43 -1.59
N SER A 78 20.77 15.06 -1.98
CA SER A 78 20.05 16.00 -1.10
C SER A 78 18.75 15.42 -0.58
N PHE A 79 18.39 15.79 0.66
CA PHE A 79 17.13 15.41 1.27
C PHE A 79 15.91 15.86 0.45
N GLU A 80 16.01 17.03 -0.18
CA GLU A 80 14.96 17.57 -1.04
C GLU A 80 14.71 16.68 -2.27
N GLN A 81 15.77 16.23 -2.94
CA GLN A 81 15.66 15.29 -4.07
C GLN A 81 15.09 13.93 -3.63
N GLN A 82 15.50 13.42 -2.47
CA GLN A 82 14.92 12.20 -1.90
C GLN A 82 13.40 12.37 -1.65
N ARG A 83 12.99 13.52 -1.12
CA ARG A 83 11.59 13.86 -0.88
C ARG A 83 10.80 13.95 -2.18
N TYR A 84 11.33 14.58 -3.22
CA TYR A 84 10.65 14.65 -4.52
C TYR A 84 10.48 13.25 -5.14
N ARG A 85 11.50 12.40 -5.09
CA ARG A 85 11.38 11.01 -5.57
C ARG A 85 10.36 10.20 -4.77
N ALA A 86 10.40 10.28 -3.44
CA ALA A 86 9.41 9.60 -2.58
C ALA A 86 7.98 10.09 -2.86
N SER A 87 7.80 11.40 -3.04
CA SER A 87 6.51 12.00 -3.37
C SER A 87 6.00 11.55 -4.74
N GLY A 88 6.86 11.57 -5.76
CA GLY A 88 6.53 11.10 -7.10
C GLY A 88 6.15 9.62 -7.13
N LEU A 89 6.90 8.77 -6.42
CA LEU A 89 6.56 7.35 -6.28
C LEU A 89 5.19 7.17 -5.61
N ASN A 90 4.92 7.91 -4.54
CA ASN A 90 3.63 7.86 -3.87
C ASN A 90 2.48 8.31 -4.80
N LEU A 91 2.71 9.37 -5.59
CA LEU A 91 1.73 9.87 -6.56
C LEU A 91 1.38 8.81 -7.61
N VAL A 92 2.39 8.20 -8.24
CA VAL A 92 2.17 7.16 -9.27
C VAL A 92 1.50 5.93 -8.67
N THR A 93 1.95 5.49 -7.50
CA THR A 93 1.34 4.36 -6.77
C THR A 93 -0.13 4.64 -6.47
N ALA A 94 -0.45 5.84 -5.96
CA ALA A 94 -1.83 6.23 -5.69
C ALA A 94 -2.69 6.32 -6.97
N ALA A 95 -2.11 6.81 -8.08
CA ALA A 95 -2.80 6.87 -9.37
C ALA A 95 -3.15 5.46 -9.90
N ILE A 96 -2.24 4.49 -9.77
CA ILE A 96 -2.49 3.09 -10.12
C ILE A 96 -3.63 2.52 -9.26
N VAL A 97 -3.58 2.74 -7.95
CA VAL A 97 -4.61 2.26 -7.02
C VAL A 97 -5.97 2.87 -7.36
N LEU A 98 -6.03 4.17 -7.62
CA LEU A 98 -7.25 4.86 -8.03
C LEU A 98 -7.81 4.30 -9.34
N TRP A 99 -6.94 4.11 -10.34
CA TRP A 99 -7.31 3.49 -11.61
C TRP A 99 -7.90 2.10 -11.38
N ASN A 100 -7.22 1.25 -10.63
CA ASN A 100 -7.70 -0.11 -10.34
C ASN A 100 -9.05 -0.09 -9.63
N THR A 101 -9.23 0.73 -8.60
CA THR A 101 -10.51 0.86 -7.90
C THR A 101 -11.65 1.22 -8.86
N ALA A 102 -11.45 2.22 -9.74
CA ALA A 102 -12.47 2.64 -10.68
C ALA A 102 -12.79 1.56 -11.74
N TYR A 103 -11.78 0.80 -12.21
CA TYR A 103 -12.02 -0.28 -13.17
C TYR A 103 -12.60 -1.53 -12.54
N LEU A 104 -12.27 -1.83 -11.29
CA LEU A 104 -12.85 -2.94 -10.54
C LEU A 104 -14.35 -2.72 -10.34
N GLU A 105 -14.77 -1.52 -9.94
CA GLU A 105 -16.19 -1.15 -9.86
C GLU A 105 -16.91 -1.36 -11.21
N ARG A 106 -16.32 -0.86 -12.29
CA ARG A 106 -16.87 -1.02 -13.64
C ARG A 106 -16.95 -2.48 -14.07
N ALA A 107 -15.93 -3.28 -13.75
CA ALA A 107 -15.90 -4.70 -14.08
C ALA A 107 -16.99 -5.46 -13.34
N THR A 108 -17.19 -5.19 -12.06
CA THR A 108 -18.28 -5.78 -11.27
C THR A 108 -19.65 -5.40 -11.81
N ASN A 109 -19.87 -4.12 -12.14
CA ASN A 109 -21.13 -3.66 -12.73
C ASN A 109 -21.41 -4.33 -14.09
N ALA A 110 -20.38 -4.50 -14.92
CA ALA A 110 -20.50 -5.21 -16.19
C ALA A 110 -20.86 -6.69 -15.99
N LEU A 111 -20.20 -7.39 -15.05
CA LEU A 111 -20.51 -8.79 -14.74
C LEU A 111 -21.97 -8.97 -14.29
N ASN A 112 -22.44 -8.10 -13.38
CA ASN A 112 -23.83 -8.09 -12.93
C ASN A 112 -24.79 -7.86 -14.10
N GLY A 113 -24.51 -6.89 -14.98
CA GLY A 113 -25.32 -6.62 -16.17
C GLY A 113 -25.34 -7.75 -17.22
N HIS A 114 -24.30 -8.60 -17.24
CA HIS A 114 -24.21 -9.78 -18.11
C HIS A 114 -24.79 -11.05 -17.49
N GLY A 115 -25.53 -10.96 -16.37
CA GLY A 115 -26.16 -12.12 -15.72
C GLY A 115 -25.17 -13.05 -15.01
N LYS A 116 -23.96 -12.56 -14.70
CA LYS A 116 -22.98 -13.24 -13.84
C LYS A 116 -22.90 -12.48 -12.50
N PRO A 117 -23.90 -12.60 -11.62
CA PRO A 117 -23.94 -11.85 -10.38
C PRO A 117 -22.71 -12.20 -9.52
N VAL A 118 -22.00 -11.16 -9.08
CA VAL A 118 -20.88 -11.30 -8.15
C VAL A 118 -21.42 -11.18 -6.73
N ASP A 119 -21.06 -12.14 -5.87
CA ASP A 119 -21.40 -12.08 -4.45
C ASP A 119 -20.73 -10.86 -3.79
N GLU A 120 -21.54 -9.93 -3.28
CA GLU A 120 -21.07 -8.69 -2.66
C GLU A 120 -20.24 -8.94 -1.40
N THR A 121 -20.44 -10.09 -0.72
CA THR A 121 -19.64 -10.45 0.44
C THR A 121 -18.16 -10.65 0.09
N LEU A 122 -17.84 -10.87 -1.19
CA LEU A 122 -16.47 -11.03 -1.66
C LEU A 122 -15.73 -9.71 -1.85
N PHE A 123 -16.44 -8.57 -1.94
CA PHE A 123 -15.80 -7.26 -2.17
C PHE A 123 -14.82 -6.88 -1.07
N GLN A 124 -15.04 -7.34 0.16
CA GLN A 124 -14.11 -7.11 1.28
C GLN A 124 -12.72 -7.73 1.06
N TYR A 125 -12.61 -8.72 0.17
CA TYR A 125 -11.36 -9.41 -0.16
C TYR A 125 -10.69 -8.84 -1.42
N LEU A 126 -11.34 -7.91 -2.11
CA LEU A 126 -10.81 -7.30 -3.32
C LEU A 126 -9.70 -6.30 -2.98
N SER A 127 -8.59 -6.40 -3.70
CA SER A 127 -7.45 -5.50 -3.52
C SER A 127 -7.20 -4.69 -4.80
N PRO A 128 -7.23 -3.34 -4.73
CA PRO A 128 -6.88 -2.49 -5.86
C PRO A 128 -5.36 -2.39 -6.07
N LEU A 129 -4.56 -3.17 -5.34
CA LEU A 129 -3.11 -3.10 -5.37
C LEU A 129 -2.49 -3.96 -6.47
N GLY A 130 -3.23 -4.79 -7.22
CA GLY A 130 -2.66 -5.61 -8.31
C GLY A 130 -2.15 -4.78 -9.49
N TRP A 131 -1.08 -5.22 -10.16
CA TRP A 131 -0.45 -4.46 -11.25
C TRP A 131 0.00 -5.31 -12.44
N GLU A 132 -0.31 -6.61 -12.48
CA GLU A 132 0.11 -7.48 -13.59
C GLU A 132 -0.47 -7.04 -14.94
N HIS A 133 -1.58 -6.30 -14.94
CA HIS A 133 -2.22 -5.73 -16.12
C HIS A 133 -1.65 -4.36 -16.55
N ILE A 134 -0.66 -3.83 -15.84
CA ILE A 134 -0.04 -2.52 -16.11
C ILE A 134 1.38 -2.72 -16.61
N ASN A 135 1.66 -2.21 -17.81
CA ASN A 135 3.02 -2.18 -18.33
C ASN A 135 3.81 -1.07 -17.61
N LEU A 136 4.70 -1.46 -16.70
CA LEU A 136 5.59 -0.56 -15.95
C LEU A 136 6.94 -0.34 -16.66
N THR A 137 7.27 -1.20 -17.61
CA THR A 137 8.51 -1.18 -18.40
C THR A 137 8.21 -1.40 -19.88
N GLY A 138 9.09 -0.89 -20.74
CA GLY A 138 8.99 -1.03 -22.20
C GLY A 138 8.60 0.29 -22.90
N ASP A 139 8.26 0.18 -24.18
CA ASP A 139 7.97 1.34 -25.02
C ASP A 139 6.51 1.79 -24.90
N TYR A 140 6.33 3.05 -24.50
CA TYR A 140 5.01 3.66 -24.37
C TYR A 140 4.58 4.31 -25.68
N LEU A 141 3.95 3.53 -26.55
CA LEU A 141 3.39 4.03 -27.81
C LEU A 141 2.03 4.70 -27.59
N TRP A 142 2.03 6.03 -27.54
CA TRP A 142 0.80 6.82 -27.50
C TRP A 142 0.22 6.98 -28.91
N ARG A 143 -0.62 6.02 -29.35
CA ARG A 143 -1.37 6.17 -30.60
C ARG A 143 -2.46 7.23 -30.40
N SER A 144 -2.30 8.38 -31.07
CA SER A 144 -3.19 9.56 -31.00
C SER A 144 -4.66 9.29 -31.36
N SER A 145 -4.98 8.17 -32.03
CA SER A 145 -6.34 7.85 -32.50
C SER A 145 -7.29 7.37 -31.40
N THR A 146 -6.79 6.87 -30.26
CA THR A 146 -7.65 6.39 -29.15
C THR A 146 -7.77 7.45 -28.06
N LYS A 147 -8.44 8.56 -28.37
CA LYS A 147 -8.75 9.57 -27.36
C LYS A 147 -9.90 9.08 -26.50
N VAL A 148 -9.59 8.63 -25.28
CA VAL A 148 -10.60 8.47 -24.24
C VAL A 148 -11.08 9.88 -23.90
N GLY A 149 -12.36 10.18 -24.17
CA GLY A 149 -12.95 11.48 -23.85
C GLY A 149 -12.83 11.82 -22.36
N ALA A 150 -12.91 13.11 -22.00
CA ALA A 150 -12.87 13.53 -20.61
C ALA A 150 -13.94 12.79 -19.78
N GLY A 151 -13.54 12.22 -18.63
CA GLY A 151 -14.42 11.42 -17.78
C GLY A 151 -14.87 10.07 -18.37
N LYS A 152 -14.43 9.72 -19.57
CA LYS A 152 -14.66 8.40 -20.15
C LYS A 152 -13.56 7.44 -19.73
N PHE A 153 -13.85 6.15 -19.85
CA PHE A 153 -12.95 5.07 -19.50
C PHE A 153 -12.63 4.26 -20.75
N ARG A 154 -11.52 3.54 -20.71
CA ARG A 154 -11.22 2.52 -21.71
C ARG A 154 -12.26 1.39 -21.61
N PRO A 155 -12.63 0.77 -22.74
CA PRO A 155 -13.53 -0.37 -22.71
C PRO A 155 -12.93 -1.53 -21.91
N LEU A 156 -13.79 -2.29 -21.23
CA LEU A 156 -13.39 -3.54 -20.58
C LEU A 156 -13.07 -4.60 -21.63
N ARG A 157 -12.28 -5.60 -21.25
CA ARG A 157 -12.07 -6.77 -22.13
C ARG A 157 -13.40 -7.52 -22.30
N PRO A 158 -13.71 -8.01 -23.51
CA PRO A 158 -14.90 -8.82 -23.71
C PRO A 158 -14.84 -10.06 -22.83
N LEU A 159 -15.99 -10.43 -22.25
CA LEU A 159 -16.11 -11.65 -21.46
C LEU A 159 -15.99 -12.87 -22.39
N PRO A 160 -15.32 -13.95 -21.97
CA PRO A 160 -15.35 -15.20 -22.70
C PRO A 160 -16.80 -15.69 -22.87
N PRO A 161 -17.13 -16.30 -24.02
CA PRO A 161 -18.43 -16.96 -24.19
C PRO A 161 -18.61 -18.05 -23.11
N ALA A 162 -19.87 -18.26 -22.72
CA ALA A 162 -20.25 -19.26 -21.71
C ALA A 162 -20.01 -20.67 -22.22
#